data_AF-A0A520D748-F1
#
_entry.id   AF-A0A520D748-F1
#
_cell.length_a   1.000
_cell.length_b   1.000
_cell.length_c   1.000
_cell.angle_alpha   90.00
_cell.angle_beta   90.00
_cell.angle_gamma   90.00
#
_symmetry.space_group_name_H-M   'P 1'
#
loop_
_entity.id
_entity.type
_entity.pdbx_description
1 polymer ?
#
loop_
_entity_poly.entity_id
_entity_poly.type
_entity_poly.pdbx_seq_one_letter_code
_entity_poly.pdbx_strand_id
1 'polypeptide(L)' 'MTAPNVPQIRLYQDWLRNTRGLTFDRYDDLWRWSTTDLDAFWQSIWDYHGIQSPTPHSAVIQERRMPGA' A
#
# COMPACT_ATOMS: atom_id res chain seq x y z
N MET A 1 1.82 30.15 -3.74
CA MET A 1 0.54 29.58 -4.22
C MET A 1 0.48 28.13 -3.78
N THR A 2 -0.44 27.76 -2.90
CA THR A 2 -0.62 26.35 -2.49
C THR A 2 -1.58 25.69 -3.45
N ALA A 3 -1.31 24.44 -3.85
CA ALA A 3 -2.23 23.70 -4.72
C ALA A 3 -3.58 23.54 -4.01
N PRO A 4 -4.72 23.73 -4.71
CA PRO A 4 -6.05 23.69 -4.09
C PRO A 4 -6.46 22.28 -3.66
N ASN A 5 -5.78 21.24 -4.14
CA ASN A 5 -6.07 19.84 -3.84
C ASN A 5 -4.80 19.11 -3.38
N VAL A 6 -4.97 18.20 -2.42
CA VAL A 6 -3.91 17.29 -1.99
C VAL A 6 -3.94 16.02 -2.86
N PRO A 7 -2.81 15.58 -3.45
CA PRO A 7 -2.76 14.32 -4.19
C PRO A 7 -3.14 13.13 -3.30
N GLN A 8 -3.93 12.18 -3.82
CA GLN A 8 -4.31 10.96 -3.08
C GLN A 8 -3.10 10.20 -2.55
N ILE A 9 -2.01 10.19 -3.31
CA ILE A 9 -0.77 9.54 -2.90
C ILE A 9 -0.10 10.19 -1.69
N ARG A 10 -0.32 11.49 -1.46
CA ARG A 10 0.15 12.18 -0.25
C ARG A 10 -0.64 11.70 0.97
N LEU A 11 -1.96 11.62 0.84
CA LEU A 11 -2.85 11.13 1.90
C LEU A 11 -2.51 9.69 2.28
N TYR A 12 -2.25 8.85 1.28
CA TYR A 12 -1.80 7.47 1.50
C TYR A 12 -0.44 7.39 2.22
N GLN A 13 0.55 8.19 1.82
CA GLN A 13 1.85 8.25 2.53
C GLN A 13 1.70 8.74 3.97
N ASP A 14 0.83 9.71 4.23
CA ASP A 14 0.55 10.19 5.57
C ASP A 14 -0.12 9.11 6.43
N TRP A 15 -1.05 8.36 5.86
CA TRP A 15 -1.65 7.20 6.52
C TRP A 15 -0.66 6.08 6.79
N LEU A 16 0.22 5.74 5.83
CA LEU A 16 1.27 4.73 6.01
C LEU A 16 2.21 5.09 7.17
N ARG A 17 2.60 6.36 7.28
CA ARG A 17 3.40 6.85 8.39
C ARG A 17 2.68 6.71 9.72
N ASN A 18 1.43 7.15 9.80
CA ASN A 18 0.69 7.20 11.06
C ASN A 18 0.22 5.83 11.54
N THR A 19 -0.16 4.94 10.62
CA THR A 19 -0.77 3.64 10.94
C THR A 19 0.24 2.50 10.94
N ARG A 20 1.30 2.60 10.14
CA ARG A 20 2.29 1.52 9.93
C ARG A 20 3.73 1.92 10.22
N GLY A 21 3.99 3.19 10.58
CA GLY A 21 5.35 3.69 10.82
C GLY A 21 6.23 3.76 9.56
N LEU A 22 5.65 3.57 8.37
CA LEU A 22 6.39 3.55 7.11
C LEU A 22 6.59 4.98 6.60
N THR A 23 7.85 5.37 6.38
CA THR A 23 8.24 6.67 5.84
C THR A 23 9.16 6.47 4.65
N PHE A 24 9.02 7.36 3.67
CA PHE A 24 9.77 7.31 2.41
C PHE A 24 10.25 8.72 2.10
N ASP A 25 11.55 8.86 1.85
CA ASP A 25 12.15 10.16 1.54
C ASP A 25 11.82 10.60 0.11
N ARG A 26 11.72 9.63 -0.80
CA ARG A 26 11.41 9.86 -2.21
C ARG A 26 10.31 8.92 -2.69
N TYR A 27 9.62 9.34 -3.74
CA TYR A 27 8.66 8.49 -4.44
C TYR A 27 9.31 7.17 -4.92
N ASP A 28 10.57 7.23 -5.33
CA ASP A 28 11.35 6.06 -5.75
C ASP A 28 11.46 5.00 -4.63
N ASP A 29 11.55 5.42 -3.36
CA ASP A 29 11.62 4.51 -2.21
C ASP A 29 10.27 3.85 -1.95
N LEU A 30 9.18 4.62 -2.06
CA LEU A 30 7.81 4.10 -1.98
C LEU A 30 7.54 3.09 -3.11
N TRP A 31 7.94 3.43 -4.34
CA TRP A 31 7.79 2.56 -5.50
C TRP A 31 8.60 1.27 -5.33
N ARG A 32 9.86 1.38 -4.88
CA ARG A 32 10.70 0.22 -4.61
C ARG A 32 10.05 -0.69 -3.57
N TRP A 33 9.58 -0.12 -2.46
CA TRP A 33 8.85 -0.89 -1.45
C TRP A 33 7.61 -1.58 -2.02
N SER A 34 6.80 -0.88 -2.83
CA SER A 34 5.59 -1.46 -3.42
C SER A 34 5.84 -2.65 -4.35
N THR A 35 7.07 -2.83 -4.83
CA THR A 35 7.44 -3.93 -5.74
C THR A 35 8.27 -5.00 -5.06
N THR A 36 8.97 -4.68 -3.96
CA THR A 36 9.80 -5.64 -3.22
C THR A 36 9.05 -6.33 -2.07
N ASP A 37 8.08 -5.65 -1.46
CA ASP A 37 7.27 -6.19 -0.37
C ASP A 37 5.78 -6.15 -0.74
N LEU A 38 5.43 -7.03 -1.69
CA LEU A 38 4.10 -7.07 -2.28
C LEU A 38 3.01 -7.39 -1.26
N ASP A 39 3.28 -8.27 -0.28
CA ASP A 39 2.29 -8.64 0.73
C ASP A 39 1.97 -7.44 1.64
N ALA A 40 3.00 -6.76 2.15
CA ALA A 40 2.79 -5.57 2.96
C ALA A 40 2.09 -4.46 2.16
N PHE A 41 2.51 -4.24 0.91
CA PHE A 41 1.95 -3.23 0.03
C PHE A 41 0.46 -3.46 -0.25
N TRP A 42 0.09 -4.64 -0.73
CA TRP A 42 -1.30 -4.93 -1.07
C TRP A 42 -2.19 -5.01 0.18
N GLN A 43 -1.67 -5.47 1.32
CA GLN A 43 -2.40 -5.35 2.60
C GLN A 43 -2.66 -3.89 2.96
N SER A 44 -1.71 -2.97 2.72
CA SER A 44 -1.95 -1.54 3.00
C SER A 44 -3.02 -0.93 2.10
N ILE A 45 -3.09 -1.36 0.85
CA ILE A 45 -4.16 -0.89 -0.06
C ILE A 45 -5.52 -1.37 0.46
N TRP A 46 -5.61 -2.64 0.87
CA TRP A 46 -6.83 -3.20 1.45
C TRP A 46 -7.29 -2.43 2.69
N ASP A 47 -6.37 -2.19 3.63
CA ASP A 47 -6.65 -1.51 4.89
C ASP A 47 -6.97 -0.02 4.68
N TYR A 48 -6.19 0.67 3.83
CA TYR A 48 -6.37 2.09 3.56
C TYR A 48 -7.72 2.41 2.92
N HIS A 49 -8.18 1.54 2.01
CA HIS A 49 -9.48 1.67 1.37
C HIS A 49 -10.62 1.03 2.18
N GLY A 50 -10.32 0.38 3.32
CA GLY A 50 -11.32 -0.25 4.17
C GLY A 50 -12.12 -1.32 3.43
N ILE A 51 -11.47 -2.11 2.57
CA ILE A 51 -12.14 -3.11 1.75
C ILE A 51 -12.72 -4.18 2.69
N GLN A 52 -14.02 -4.48 2.54
CA GLN A 52 -14.72 -5.49 3.34
C GLN A 52 -15.05 -6.70 2.45
N SER A 53 -14.61 -7.88 2.88
CA SER A 53 -14.95 -9.15 2.23
C SER A 53 -15.72 -10.04 3.22
N PRO A 54 -16.85 -10.65 2.82
CA PRO A 54 -17.54 -11.65 3.62
C PRO A 54 -16.69 -12.90 3.91
N THR A 55 -15.69 -13.16 3.06
CA THR A 55 -14.73 -14.25 3.23
C THR A 55 -13.39 -13.66 3.67
N PRO A 56 -12.84 -14.04 4.85
CA PRO A 56 -11.52 -13.57 5.27
C PRO A 56 -10.45 -13.97 4.27
N HIS A 57 -9.61 -13.03 3.84
CA HIS A 57 -8.45 -13.35 3.02
C HIS A 57 -7.36 -13.98 3.89
N SER A 58 -6.78 -15.10 3.45
CA SER A 58 -5.74 -15.83 4.19
C SER A 58 -4.33 -15.42 3.81
N ALA A 59 -4.13 -14.94 2.58
CA ALA A 59 -2.88 -14.41 2.08
C ALA A 59 -3.18 -13.36 1.00
N VAL A 60 -2.31 -12.35 0.90
CA VAL A 60 -2.43 -11.27 -0.09
C VAL A 60 -1.87 -11.72 -1.45
N ILE A 61 -0.75 -12.45 -1.45
CA ILE A 61 -0.29 -13.29 -2.56
C ILE A 61 -0.13 -14.72 -2.03
N GLN A 62 -0.81 -15.68 -2.66
CA GLN A 62 -0.79 -17.06 -2.17
C GLN A 62 0.50 -17.78 -2.56
N GLU A 63 0.99 -17.59 -3.79
CA GLU A 63 2.30 -18.10 -4.22
C GLU A 63 3.03 -17.08 -5.08
N ARG A 64 4.33 -16.83 -4.84
CA ARG A 64 5.13 -15.93 -5.70
C ARG A 64 5.64 -16.66 -6.96
N ARG A 65 4.74 -17.31 -7.71
CA ARG A 65 5.08 -18.05 -8.94
C ARG A 65 4.33 -17.52 -10.14
N MET A 66 4.97 -17.53 -11.30
CA MET A 66 4.28 -17.26 -12.57
C MET A 66 4.43 -18.46 -13.50
N PRO A 67 3.33 -18.95 -14.14
CA PRO A 67 1.92 -18.56 -13.93
C PRO A 67 1.28 -19.23 -12.69
N GLY A 68 0.22 -18.61 -12.17
CA GLY A 68 -0.66 -19.17 -11.11
C GLY A 68 -0.39 -18.69 -9.67
N ALA A 69 0.19 -17.50 -9.51
CA ALA A 69 0.35 -16.82 -8.22
C ALA A 69 -0.98 -16.47 -7.55
#